data_AF-A0A7M3W7Q3-F1
#
_entry.id   AF-A0A7M3W7Q3-F1
#
_cell.length_a   1.000
_cell.length_b   1.000
_cell.length_c   1.000
_cell.angle_alpha   90.00
_cell.angle_beta   90.00
_cell.angle_gamma   90.00
#
_symmetry.space_group_name_H-M   'P 1'
#
loop_
_entity.id
_entity.type
_entity.pdbx_description
1 polymer ?
#
loop_
_entity_poly.entity_id
_entity_poly.type
_entity_poly.pdbx_seq_one_letter_code
_entity_poly.pdbx_strand_id
1 'polypeptide(L)' 'MMEQLVLIGIALFVGIVLAPVYVAPSRYKLAPANKILVVYGNTKGAGAAQCYHGGGKIVWPLVQNYAFLDLPPMT' A
#
# COMPACT_ATOMS: atom_id res chain seq x y z
N MET A 1 -21.28 11.38 32.77
CA MET A 1 -21.74 11.30 31.36
C MET A 1 -20.82 12.08 30.42
N MET A 2 -20.54 13.36 30.70
CA MET A 2 -19.63 14.19 29.89
C MET A 2 -18.21 13.60 29.78
N GLU A 3 -17.61 13.15 30.88
CA GLU A 3 -16.25 12.59 30.90
C GLU A 3 -16.11 11.34 30.01
N GLN A 4 -17.12 10.48 30.00
CA GLN A 4 -17.17 9.28 29.16
C GLN A 4 -17.22 9.65 27.67
N LEU A 5 -18.01 10.66 27.31
CA LEU A 5 -18.09 11.16 25.94
C LEU A 5 -16.77 11.77 25.47
N VAL A 6 -16.09 12.51 26.34
CA VAL A 6 -14.77 13.09 26.06
C VAL A 6 -13.73 11.99 25.83
N LEU A 7 -13.69 10.97 26.69
CA LEU A 7 -12.78 9.83 26.54
C LEU A 7 -13.01 9.07 25.23
N ILE A 8 -14.26 8.79 24.88
CA ILE A 8 -14.62 8.14 23.61
C ILE A 8 -14.18 9.00 22.42
N GLY A 9 -14.43 10.31 22.48
CA GLY A 9 -14.01 11.25 21.43
C GLY A 9 -12.50 11.24 21.20
N ILE A 10 -11.71 11.27 22.28
CA ILE A 10 -10.25 11.20 22.20
C ILE A 10 -9.80 9.86 21.61
N ALA A 11 -10.38 8.74 22.06
CA ALA A 11 -10.02 7.41 21.56
C ALA A 11 -10.29 7.27 20.06
N LEU A 12 -11.44 7.77 19.58
CA LEU A 12 -11.78 7.77 18.15
C LEU A 12 -10.84 8.65 17.35
N PHE A 13 -10.54 9.86 17.83
CA PHE A 13 -9.61 10.76 17.17
C PHE A 13 -8.22 10.12 17.03
N VAL A 14 -7.69 9.56 18.12
CA VAL A 14 -6.40 8.85 18.12
C VAL A 14 -6.44 7.65 17.16
N GLY A 15 -7.52 6.86 17.19
CA GLY A 15 -7.69 5.72 16.28
C GLY A 15 -7.67 6.13 14.81
N ILE A 16 -8.38 7.21 14.45
CA ILE A 16 -8.44 7.74 13.07
C ILE A 16 -7.08 8.28 12.63
N VAL A 17 -6.32 8.93 13.51
CA VAL A 17 -5.00 9.49 13.18
C VAL A 17 -3.94 8.40 13.06
N LEU A 18 -3.94 7.41 13.96
CA LEU A 18 -2.91 6.38 14.00
C LEU A 18 -3.15 5.22 13.03
N ALA A 19 -4.40 4.88 12.72
CA ALA A 19 -4.69 3.76 11.82
C ALA A 19 -4.07 3.90 10.41
N PRO A 20 -4.10 5.07 9.74
CA PRO A 20 -3.42 5.26 8.45
C PRO A 20 -1.91 5.11 8.56
N VAL A 21 -1.29 5.61 9.64
CA VAL A 21 0.16 5.48 9.87
C VAL A 21 0.56 4.01 10.00
N TYR A 22 -0.27 3.20 10.66
CA TYR A 22 -0.02 1.77 10.80
C TYR A 22 -0.27 0.98 9.50
N VAL A 23 -1.33 1.32 8.75
CA VAL A 23 -1.74 0.56 7.57
C VAL A 23 -0.95 0.97 6.32
N ALA A 24 -0.66 2.25 6.12
CA ALA A 24 -0.07 2.78 4.90
C ALA A 24 1.25 2.09 4.48
N PRO A 25 2.22 1.81 5.38
CA PRO A 25 3.46 1.13 5.01
C PRO A 25 3.24 -0.29 4.47
N SER A 26 2.21 -0.98 4.95
CA SER A 26 1.89 -2.33 4.46
C SER A 26 1.34 -2.32 3.03
N ARG A 27 0.71 -1.21 2.62
CA ARG A 27 0.03 -1.04 1.34
C ARG A 27 0.86 -0.29 0.31
N TYR A 28 1.71 0.62 0.74
CA TYR A 28 2.60 1.35 -0.14
C TYR A 28 3.84 0.51 -0.45
N LYS A 29 3.96 0.07 -1.71
CA LYS A 29 5.11 -0.72 -2.17
C LYS A 29 6.00 0.17 -3.02
N LEU A 30 7.25 0.31 -2.59
CA LEU A 30 8.30 0.99 -3.32
C LEU A 30 8.95 0.00 -4.29
N ALA A 31 9.26 0.45 -5.50
CA ALA A 31 10.06 -0.31 -6.46
C ALA A 31 11.56 -0.05 -6.18
N PRO A 32 12.33 -1.07 -5.75
CA PRO A 32 13.78 -0.95 -5.61
C PRO A 32 14.43 -0.61 -6.96
N ALA A 33 15.58 0.07 -6.94
CA ALA A 33 16.27 0.47 -8.17
C ALA A 33 16.64 -0.71 -9.09
N ASN A 34 16.89 -1.89 -8.52
CA ASN A 34 17.24 -3.11 -9.25
C ASN A 34 16.05 -4.07 -9.47
N LYS A 35 14.80 -3.62 -9.25
CA LYS A 35 13.60 -4.45 -9.46
C LYS A 35 12.46 -3.65 -10.08
N ILE A 36 11.63 -4.31 -10.87
CA ILE A 36 10.33 -3.78 -11.31
C ILE A 36 9.27 -4.29 -10.35
N LEU A 37 8.48 -3.37 -9.79
CA LEU A 37 7.27 -3.70 -9.06
C LEU A 37 6.16 -4.02 -10.06
N VAL A 38 5.71 -5.27 -10.08
CA VAL A 38 4.62 -5.76 -10.94
C VAL A 38 3.36 -5.89 -10.10
N VAL A 39 2.31 -5.13 -10.43
CA VAL A 39 1.01 -5.15 -9.74
C VAL A 39 -0.05 -5.74 -10.65
N TYR A 40 -0.74 -6.77 -10.21
CA TYR A 40 -1.72 -7.52 -11.00
C TYR A 40 -3.04 -7.74 -10.24
N GLY A 41 -4.06 -8.25 -10.94
CA GLY A 41 -5.44 -8.35 -10.45
C GLY A 41 -6.31 -7.23 -11.02
N ASN A 42 -6.90 -6.40 -10.16
CA ASN A 42 -7.71 -5.26 -10.60
C ASN A 42 -6.83 -4.08 -11.07
N THR A 43 -6.35 -4.17 -12.32
CA THR A 43 -5.47 -3.19 -12.99
C THR A 43 -6.22 -2.08 -13.72
N LYS A 44 -7.54 -1.96 -13.52
CA LYS A 44 -8.41 -0.94 -14.14
C LYS A 44 -8.28 -0.85 -15.68
N GLY A 45 -8.11 -2.00 -16.34
CA GLY A 45 -8.06 -2.09 -17.80
C GLY A 45 -6.66 -1.93 -18.42
N ALA A 46 -5.60 -1.77 -17.62
CA ALA A 46 -4.22 -1.66 -18.10
C ALA A 46 -3.59 -3.01 -18.54
N GLY A 47 -4.40 -4.01 -18.91
CA GLY A 47 -3.95 -5.37 -19.21
C GLY A 47 -3.74 -6.24 -17.97
N ALA A 48 -3.01 -7.35 -18.13
CA ALA A 48 -2.85 -8.37 -17.09
C ALA A 48 -2.09 -7.87 -15.84
N ALA A 49 -1.16 -6.92 -16.01
CA ALA A 49 -0.36 -6.35 -14.93
C ALA A 49 0.12 -4.93 -15.25
N GLN A 50 0.39 -4.13 -14.21
CA GLN A 50 1.07 -2.83 -14.30
C GLN A 50 2.49 -2.94 -13.74
N CYS A 51 3.47 -2.48 -14.51
CA CYS A 51 4.88 -2.54 -14.14
C CYS A 51 5.42 -1.15 -13.78
N TYR A 52 6.10 -1.04 -12.64
CA TYR A 52 6.71 0.20 -12.12
C TYR A 52 8.21 0.01 -11.92
N HIS A 53 9.06 0.78 -12.62
CA HIS A 53 10.53 0.70 -12.53
C HIS A 53 11.14 1.75 -11.57
N GLY A 54 10.32 2.41 -10.76
CA GLY A 54 10.76 3.39 -9.77
C GLY A 54 9.58 3.99 -9.02
N GLY A 55 9.86 4.74 -7.95
CA GLY A 55 8.84 5.33 -7.09
C GLY A 55 8.11 4.28 -6.25
N GLY A 56 6.81 4.52 -5.99
CA GLY A 56 5.98 3.59 -5.24
C GLY A 56 4.51 3.65 -5.62
N LYS A 57 3.80 2.58 -5.32
CA LYS A 57 2.39 2.36 -5.68
C LYS A 57 1.66 1.81 -4.45
N ILE A 58 0.46 2.33 -4.20
CA ILE A 58 -0.47 1.72 -3.24
C ILE A 58 -1.05 0.45 -3.87
N VAL A 59 -0.81 -0.69 -3.23
CA VAL A 59 -1.35 -2.00 -3.61
C VAL A 59 -2.44 -2.37 -2.61
N TRP A 60 -3.67 -2.54 -3.11
CA TRP A 60 -4.81 -2.92 -2.28
C TRP A 60 -4.94 -4.45 -2.19
N PRO A 61 -4.63 -5.08 -1.05
CA PRO A 61 -4.49 -6.54 -0.96
C PRO A 61 -5.78 -7.33 -1.20
N LEU A 62 -6.96 -6.69 -1.10
CA LEU A 62 -8.24 -7.36 -1.36
C LEU A 62 -8.55 -7.48 -2.86
N VAL A 63 -7.98 -6.62 -3.70
CA VAL A 63 -8.31 -6.52 -5.13
C VAL A 63 -7.09 -6.59 -6.05
N GLN A 64 -5.89 -6.45 -5.50
CA GLN A 64 -4.62 -6.41 -6.21
C GLN A 64 -3.58 -7.23 -5.44
N ASN A 65 -2.66 -7.82 -6.18
CA ASN A 65 -1.47 -8.43 -5.63
C ASN A 65 -0.23 -7.91 -6.36
N TYR A 66 0.96 -8.18 -5.81
CA TYR A 66 2.21 -7.67 -6.37
C TYR A 66 3.31 -8.73 -6.35
N ALA A 67 4.28 -8.54 -7.24
CA ALA A 67 5.52 -9.29 -7.29
C ALA A 67 6.65 -8.32 -7.65
N PHE A 68 7.89 -8.73 -7.39
CA PHE A 68 9.06 -8.02 -7.87
C PHE A 68 9.75 -8.85 -8.94
N LEU A 69 10.03 -8.21 -10.08
CA LEU A 69 10.87 -8.77 -11.13
C LEU A 69 12.28 -8.21 -10.94
N ASP A 70 13.28 -9.08 -10.86
CA ASP A 70 14.67 -8.71 -10.70
C ASP A 70 15.27 -8.20 -12.03
N LEU A 71 16.06 -7.12 -11.98
CA LEU A 71 16.79 -6.55 -13.12
C LEU A 71 18.32 -6.79 -13.15
N PRO A 72 18.93 -7.71 -12.38
CA PRO A 72 20.34 -8.02 -12.62
C PRO A 72 20.50 -8.57 -14.05
N PRO A 73 21.65 -8.29 -14.69
CA PRO A 73 21.90 -8.73 -16.05
C PRO A 73 21.78 -10.26 -16.13
N MET A 74 20.89 -10.73 -17.01
CA MET A 74 20.76 -12.13 -17.36
C MET A 74 21.75 -12.39 -18.51
N THR A 75 22.99 -12.68 -18.15
CA THR A 75 24.02 -13.17 -19.09
C THR A 75 23.87 -14.65 -19.33
#